data_AF-A0A4R4UDZ8-F1
#
_entry.id   AF-A0A4R4UDZ8-F1
#
_cell.length_a   1.000
_cell.length_b   1.000
_cell.length_c   1.000
_cell.angle_alpha   90.00
_cell.angle_beta   90.00
_cell.angle_gamma   90.00
#
_symmetry.space_group_name_H-M   'P 1'
#
loop_
_entity.id
_entity.type
_entity.pdbx_description
1 polymer ?
#
loop_
_entity_poly.entity_id
_entity_poly.type
_entity_poly.pdbx_seq_one_letter_code
_entity_poly.pdbx_strand_id
1 'polypeptide(L)'
;MTATARREPKRVRSARRRAAHHAERTRKAATPAERYQAAEYALRSAVAHSRASARVAWKLREDLVDHVHRVLDRAGPNENSRALYERKLTAAGSDLQRLSTALMCLRGGIGQLPDTERDRLFDHYTQHFTAEANRISGEGGAR
;
A
#
# COMPACT_ATOMS: atom_id res chain seq x y z
N MET A 1 3.56 46.54 11.66
CA MET A 1 3.48 45.80 10.39
C MET A 1 3.23 44.33 10.71
N THR A 2 1.98 43.89 10.67
CA THR A 2 1.61 42.50 10.94
C THR A 2 1.87 41.66 9.70
N ALA A 3 2.92 40.84 9.73
CA ALA A 3 3.18 39.84 8.72
C ALA A 3 1.96 38.91 8.63
N THR A 4 1.18 39.03 7.55
CA THR A 4 0.08 38.12 7.26
C THR A 4 0.67 36.74 7.01
N ALA A 5 0.67 35.90 8.03
CA ALA A 5 1.07 34.50 7.91
C ALA A 5 0.27 33.87 6.75
N ARG A 6 0.97 33.55 5.65
CA ARG A 6 0.40 32.97 4.44
C ARG A 6 -0.36 31.71 4.86
N ARG A 7 -1.69 31.70 4.68
CA ARG A 7 -2.53 30.55 5.05
C ARG A 7 -2.06 29.31 4.29
N GLU A 8 -1.78 28.22 5.01
CA GLU A 8 -1.40 26.93 4.41
C GLU A 8 -2.42 26.51 3.33
N PRO A 9 -1.96 26.12 2.12
CA PRO A 9 -2.85 25.70 1.05
C PRO A 9 -3.76 24.54 1.49
N LYS A 10 -5.04 24.59 1.09
CA LYS A 10 -6.04 23.56 1.44
C LYS A 10 -5.56 22.13 1.11
N ARG A 11 -4.83 21.98 0.00
CA ARG A 11 -4.26 20.69 -0.45
C ARG A 11 -3.21 20.15 0.52
N VAL A 12 -2.29 21.00 0.98
CA VAL A 12 -1.25 20.64 1.95
C VAL A 12 -1.89 20.23 3.28
N ARG A 13 -2.85 21.04 3.77
CA ARG A 13 -3.59 20.72 4.99
C ARG A 13 -4.34 19.40 4.89
N SER A 14 -4.98 19.13 3.75
CA SER A 14 -5.72 17.90 3.50
C SER A 14 -4.80 16.68 3.44
N ALA A 15 -3.64 16.79 2.77
CA ALA A 15 -2.63 15.75 2.75
C ALA A 15 -2.10 15.44 4.17
N ARG A 16 -1.78 16.48 4.95
CA ARG A 16 -1.33 16.34 6.34
C ARG A 16 -2.37 15.66 7.22
N ARG A 17 -3.66 16.01 7.09
CA ARG A 17 -4.75 15.35 7.83
C ARG A 17 -4.89 13.87 7.45
N ARG A 18 -4.76 13.51 6.17
CA ARG A 18 -4.77 12.10 5.74
C ARG A 18 -3.58 11.33 6.30
N ALA A 19 -2.38 11.89 6.24
CA ALA A 19 -1.19 11.27 6.80
C ALA A 19 -1.34 11.03 8.31
N ALA A 20 -1.83 12.03 9.07
CA ALA A 20 -2.08 11.90 10.50
C ALA A 20 -3.15 10.83 10.81
N HIS A 21 -4.22 10.77 10.03
CA HIS A 21 -5.27 9.74 10.17
C HIS A 21 -4.70 8.33 9.99
N HIS A 22 -3.90 8.11 8.96
CA HIS A 22 -3.32 6.79 8.69
C HIS A 22 -2.24 6.41 9.69
N ALA A 23 -1.38 7.35 10.10
CA ALA A 23 -0.41 7.13 11.17
C ALA A 23 -1.11 6.70 12.48
N GLU A 24 -2.23 7.33 12.82
CA GLU A 24 -3.02 6.96 13.99
C GLU A 24 -3.60 5.55 13.89
N ARG A 25 -4.08 5.14 12.70
CA ARG A 25 -4.54 3.76 12.49
C ARG A 25 -3.43 2.75 12.67
N THR A 26 -2.24 3.03 12.13
CA THR A 26 -1.07 2.14 12.30
C THR A 26 -0.65 2.05 13.77
N ARG A 27 -0.70 3.15 14.54
CA ARG A 27 -0.40 3.14 15.99
C ARG A 27 -1.38 2.29 16.81
N LYS A 28 -2.65 2.22 16.40
CA LYS A 28 -3.70 1.48 17.10
C LYS A 28 -3.77 -0.01 16.75
N ALA A 29 -3.10 -0.42 15.67
CA ALA A 29 -3.07 -1.82 15.25
C ALA A 29 -2.22 -2.65 16.22
N ALA A 30 -2.78 -3.74 16.73
CA ALA A 30 -2.16 -4.57 17.76
C ALA A 30 -1.38 -5.75 17.15
N THR A 31 -1.83 -6.25 15.99
CA THR A 31 -1.21 -7.42 15.34
C THR A 31 -0.40 -7.03 14.09
N PRO A 32 0.59 -7.86 13.66
CA PRO A 32 1.29 -7.66 12.38
C PRO A 32 0.32 -7.53 11.19
N ALA A 33 -0.74 -8.36 11.14
CA ALA A 33 -1.74 -8.32 10.08
C ALA A 33 -2.53 -7.00 10.06
N GLU A 34 -2.94 -6.48 11.23
CA GLU A 34 -3.62 -5.18 11.33
C GLU A 34 -2.70 -4.02 10.94
N ARG A 35 -1.42 -4.07 11.34
CA ARG A 35 -0.41 -3.06 10.98
C ARG A 35 -0.19 -3.04 9.46
N TYR A 36 -0.07 -4.21 8.85
CA TYR A 36 0.00 -4.36 7.40
C TYR A 36 -1.23 -3.77 6.72
N GLN A 37 -2.43 -4.11 7.19
CA GLN A 37 -3.66 -3.61 6.59
C GLN A 37 -3.79 -2.08 6.73
N ALA A 38 -3.39 -1.50 7.86
CA ALA A 38 -3.34 -0.05 8.03
C ALA A 38 -2.36 0.62 7.05
N ALA A 39 -1.16 0.05 6.88
CA ALA A 39 -0.17 0.56 5.93
C ALA A 39 -0.63 0.40 4.46
N GLU A 40 -1.27 -0.71 4.12
CA GLU A 40 -1.88 -0.95 2.80
C GLU A 40 -2.93 0.14 2.48
N TYR A 41 -3.81 0.46 3.44
CA TYR A 41 -4.78 1.53 3.27
C TYR A 41 -4.13 2.91 3.12
N ALA A 42 -3.07 3.18 3.88
CA ALA A 42 -2.31 4.42 3.78
C ALA A 42 -1.71 4.59 2.38
N LEU A 43 -1.08 3.54 1.84
CA LEU A 43 -0.51 3.51 0.50
C LEU A 43 -1.58 3.75 -0.57
N ARG A 44 -2.68 2.99 -0.53
CA ARG A 44 -3.79 3.17 -1.48
C ARG A 44 -4.34 4.59 -1.45
N SER A 45 -4.48 5.16 -0.26
CA SER A 45 -4.93 6.54 -0.07
C SER A 45 -3.94 7.55 -0.65
N ALA A 46 -2.64 7.36 -0.44
CA ALA A 46 -1.58 8.22 -0.98
C ALA A 46 -1.57 8.19 -2.51
N VAL A 47 -1.62 7.00 -3.12
CA VAL A 47 -1.65 6.82 -4.57
C VAL A 47 -2.87 7.50 -5.18
N ALA A 48 -4.06 7.25 -4.63
CA ALA A 48 -5.33 7.80 -5.14
C ALA A 48 -5.40 9.33 -5.09
N HIS A 49 -4.66 9.97 -4.17
CA HIS A 49 -4.62 11.43 -4.04
C HIS A 49 -3.35 12.05 -4.63
N SER A 50 -2.49 11.26 -5.27
CA SER A 50 -1.32 11.77 -5.98
C SER A 50 -1.73 12.45 -7.29
N ARG A 51 -0.91 13.40 -7.76
CA ARG A 51 -1.16 14.10 -9.04
C ARG A 51 -1.06 13.17 -10.26
N ALA A 52 -0.32 12.07 -10.12
CA ALA A 52 -0.06 11.10 -11.18
C ALA A 52 -0.56 9.69 -10.78
N SER A 53 -1.78 9.62 -10.22
CA SER A 53 -2.32 8.39 -9.62
C SER A 53 -2.22 7.15 -10.49
N ALA A 54 -2.52 7.25 -11.79
CA ALA A 54 -2.44 6.13 -12.71
C ALA A 54 -1.00 5.61 -12.85
N ARG A 55 -0.06 6.52 -13.17
CA ARG A 55 1.37 6.19 -13.33
C ARG A 55 1.99 5.62 -12.05
N VAL A 56 1.68 6.19 -10.89
CA VAL A 56 2.18 5.71 -9.61
C VAL A 56 1.60 4.33 -9.31
N ALA A 57 0.30 4.13 -9.53
CA ALA A 57 -0.35 2.84 -9.31
C ALA A 57 0.21 1.75 -10.24
N TRP A 58 0.43 2.07 -11.51
CA TRP A 58 1.01 1.17 -12.49
C TRP A 58 2.41 0.71 -12.08
N LYS A 59 3.33 1.64 -11.75
CA LYS A 59 4.69 1.30 -11.34
C LYS A 59 4.71 0.42 -10.09
N LEU A 60 3.95 0.79 -9.06
CA LEU A 60 3.87 0.00 -7.83
C LEU A 60 3.29 -1.39 -8.05
N ARG A 61 2.32 -1.51 -8.97
CA ARG A 61 1.73 -2.80 -9.32
C ARG A 61 2.78 -3.73 -9.93
N GLU A 62 3.62 -3.25 -10.84
CA GLU A 62 4.65 -4.09 -11.48
C GLU A 62 5.56 -4.73 -10.45
N ASP A 63 6.10 -3.93 -9.54
CA ASP A 63 6.95 -4.42 -8.44
C ASP A 63 6.18 -5.42 -7.54
N LEU A 64 4.91 -5.12 -7.22
CA LEU A 64 4.09 -5.97 -6.36
C LEU A 64 3.73 -7.32 -6.99
N VAL A 65 3.55 -7.40 -8.31
CA VAL A 65 3.24 -8.67 -8.99
C VAL A 65 4.39 -9.66 -8.78
N ASP A 66 5.63 -9.22 -8.97
CA ASP A 66 6.82 -10.05 -8.74
C ASP A 66 6.91 -10.51 -7.28
N HIS A 67 6.60 -9.62 -6.33
CA HIS A 67 6.56 -9.97 -4.92
C HIS A 67 5.49 -11.01 -4.59
N VAL A 68 4.30 -10.91 -5.20
CA VAL A 68 3.25 -11.92 -5.06
C VAL A 68 3.75 -13.26 -5.55
N HIS A 69 4.34 -13.33 -6.75
CA HIS A 69 4.86 -14.59 -7.29
C HIS A 69 5.90 -15.23 -6.37
N ARG A 70 6.88 -14.45 -5.88
CA ARG A 70 7.90 -14.95 -4.94
C ARG A 70 7.31 -15.46 -3.63
N VAL A 71 6.28 -14.80 -3.11
CA VAL A 71 5.60 -15.26 -1.89
C VAL A 71 4.81 -16.54 -2.15
N LEU A 72 4.13 -16.65 -3.29
CA LEU A 72 3.39 -17.86 -3.67
C LEU A 72 4.33 -19.05 -3.90
N ASP A 73 5.50 -18.83 -4.52
CA ASP A 73 6.50 -19.89 -4.69
C ASP A 73 6.97 -20.46 -3.34
N ARG A 74 7.06 -19.62 -2.31
CA ARG A 74 7.40 -20.05 -0.94
C ARG A 74 6.24 -20.71 -0.21
N ALA A 75 5.04 -20.16 -0.35
CA ALA A 75 3.84 -20.68 0.31
C ALA A 75 3.40 -22.04 -0.24
N GLY A 76 3.79 -22.38 -1.48
CA GLY A 76 3.46 -23.66 -2.11
C GLY A 76 1.95 -23.94 -2.22
N PRO A 77 1.12 -22.98 -2.67
CA PRO A 77 -0.30 -23.24 -2.83
C PRO A 77 -0.56 -24.30 -3.90
N ASN A 78 -1.68 -25.01 -3.80
CA ASN A 78 -2.12 -25.90 -4.86
C ASN A 78 -2.37 -25.15 -6.18
N GLU A 79 -2.39 -25.90 -7.29
CA GLU A 79 -2.50 -25.36 -8.64
C GLU A 79 -3.74 -24.50 -8.85
N ASN A 80 -4.89 -24.91 -8.31
CA ASN A 80 -6.14 -24.13 -8.40
C ASN A 80 -6.02 -22.76 -7.74
N SER A 81 -5.38 -22.72 -6.56
CA SER A 81 -5.13 -21.47 -5.83
C SER A 81 -4.15 -20.59 -6.60
N ARG A 82 -3.07 -21.18 -7.14
CA ARG A 82 -2.09 -20.47 -7.97
C ARG A 82 -2.75 -19.85 -9.22
N ALA A 83 -3.58 -20.62 -9.93
CA ALA A 83 -4.33 -20.14 -11.08
C ALA A 83 -5.30 -19.00 -10.72
N LEU A 84 -5.93 -19.05 -9.53
CA LEU A 84 -6.77 -17.95 -9.05
C LEU A 84 -5.97 -16.67 -8.80
N TYR A 85 -4.76 -16.75 -8.24
CA TYR A 85 -3.88 -15.60 -8.09
C TYR A 85 -3.51 -15.01 -9.46
N GLU A 86 -3.07 -15.83 -10.40
CA GLU A 86 -2.71 -15.36 -11.75
C GLU A 86 -3.89 -14.68 -12.46
N ARG A 87 -5.08 -15.28 -12.38
CA ARG A 87 -6.30 -14.69 -12.95
C ARG A 87 -6.61 -13.33 -12.34
N LYS A 88 -6.41 -13.16 -11.03
CA LYS A 88 -6.61 -11.87 -10.35
C LYS A 88 -5.57 -10.83 -10.77
N LEU A 89 -4.29 -11.21 -10.87
CA LEU A 89 -3.19 -10.30 -11.22
C LEU A 89 -3.26 -9.82 -12.69
N THR A 90 -3.79 -10.66 -13.57
CA THR A 90 -3.96 -10.40 -15.01
C THR A 90 -5.30 -9.77 -15.37
N ALA A 91 -6.25 -9.72 -14.43
CA ALA A 91 -7.57 -9.15 -14.68
C ALA A 91 -7.49 -7.68 -15.14
N ALA A 92 -8.34 -7.33 -16.09
CA ALA A 92 -8.49 -5.96 -16.56
C ALA A 92 -9.10 -5.06 -15.46
N GLY A 93 -8.86 -3.75 -15.59
CA GLY A 93 -9.32 -2.73 -14.65
C GLY A 93 -8.47 -1.47 -14.74
N SER A 94 -8.85 -0.43 -14.01
CA SER A 94 -8.02 0.78 -13.83
C SER A 94 -6.75 0.46 -13.04
N ASP A 95 -5.69 1.27 -13.18
CA ASP A 95 -4.42 1.04 -12.47
C ASP A 95 -4.59 0.97 -10.95
N LEU A 96 -5.48 1.79 -10.38
CA LEU A 96 -5.81 1.74 -8.94
C LEU A 96 -6.51 0.45 -8.53
N GLN A 97 -7.42 -0.07 -9.36
CA GLN A 97 -8.07 -1.35 -9.11
C GLN A 97 -7.05 -2.48 -9.20
N ARG A 98 -6.20 -2.49 -10.23
CA ARG A 98 -5.16 -3.50 -10.40
C ARG A 98 -4.12 -3.48 -9.28
N LEU A 99 -3.71 -2.30 -8.82
CA LEU A 99 -2.87 -2.15 -7.63
C LEU A 99 -3.55 -2.72 -6.38
N SER A 100 -4.83 -2.38 -6.16
CA SER A 100 -5.59 -2.90 -5.01
C SER A 100 -5.69 -4.42 -5.04
N THR A 101 -5.86 -5.01 -6.23
CA THR A 101 -5.86 -6.46 -6.42
C THR A 101 -4.50 -7.07 -6.10
N ALA A 102 -3.40 -6.47 -6.57
CA ALA A 102 -2.04 -6.95 -6.27
C ALA A 102 -1.74 -6.93 -4.75
N LEU A 103 -2.12 -5.86 -4.05
CA LEU A 103 -1.97 -5.75 -2.59
C LEU A 103 -2.79 -6.81 -1.84
N MET A 104 -4.04 -7.04 -2.27
CA MET A 104 -4.88 -8.11 -1.73
C MET A 104 -4.27 -9.49 -1.96
N CYS A 105 -3.74 -9.73 -3.16
CA CYS A 105 -3.07 -10.99 -3.50
C CYS A 105 -1.81 -11.19 -2.64
N LEU A 106 -1.01 -10.15 -2.43
CA LEU A 106 0.17 -10.23 -1.57
C LEU A 106 -0.21 -10.57 -0.13
N ARG A 107 -1.22 -9.89 0.41
CA ARG A 107 -1.74 -10.19 1.76
C ARG A 107 -2.23 -11.64 1.88
N GLY A 108 -2.95 -12.11 0.87
CA GLY A 108 -3.45 -13.49 0.81
C GLY A 108 -2.31 -14.50 0.75
N GLY A 109 -1.29 -14.25 -0.06
CA GLY A 109 -0.11 -15.12 -0.17
C GLY A 109 0.69 -15.16 1.12
N ILE A 110 0.95 -14.01 1.75
CA ILE A 110 1.65 -13.94 3.04
C ILE A 110 0.86 -14.71 4.10
N GLY A 111 -0.47 -14.58 4.12
CA GLY A 111 -1.34 -15.29 5.06
C GLY A 111 -1.31 -16.82 4.97
N GLN A 112 -0.75 -17.39 3.90
CA GLN A 112 -0.57 -18.84 3.73
C GLN A 112 0.77 -19.36 4.27
N LEU A 113 1.69 -18.47 4.63
CA LEU A 113 2.98 -18.84 5.19
C LEU A 113 2.87 -19.26 6.66
N PRO A 114 3.84 -20.02 7.19
CA PRO A 114 3.94 -20.29 8.62
C PRO A 114 3.99 -19.00 9.44
N ASP A 115 3.38 -19.01 10.63
CA ASP A 115 3.15 -17.82 11.46
C ASP A 115 4.38 -16.92 11.62
N THR A 116 5.55 -17.51 11.90
CA THR A 116 6.80 -16.74 12.09
C THR A 116 7.24 -16.03 10.82
N GLU A 117 7.12 -16.66 9.65
CA GLU A 117 7.49 -16.04 8.37
C GLU A 117 6.43 -15.03 7.93
N ARG A 118 5.15 -15.37 8.09
CA ARG A 118 4.01 -14.51 7.82
C ARG A 118 4.17 -13.17 8.56
N ASP A 119 4.39 -13.22 9.86
CA ASP A 119 4.45 -12.02 10.69
C ASP A 119 5.69 -11.17 10.36
N ARG A 120 6.83 -11.80 10.04
CA ARG A 120 8.03 -11.11 9.54
C ARG A 120 7.76 -10.37 8.23
N LEU A 121 7.08 -11.02 7.28
CA LEU A 121 6.73 -10.37 6.01
C LEU A 121 5.69 -9.27 6.19
N PHE A 122 4.69 -9.46 7.06
CA PHE A 122 3.76 -8.38 7.38
C PHE A 122 4.48 -7.16 7.95
N ASP A 123 5.43 -7.34 8.86
CA ASP A 123 6.21 -6.23 9.41
C ASP A 123 7.11 -5.58 8.35
N HIS A 124 7.76 -6.37 7.50
CA HIS A 124 8.57 -5.87 6.38
C HIS A 124 7.75 -4.98 5.43
N TYR A 125 6.62 -5.49 4.93
CA TYR A 125 5.78 -4.74 4.00
C TYR A 125 5.06 -3.56 4.68
N THR A 126 4.75 -3.66 5.98
CA THR A 126 4.24 -2.51 6.75
C THR A 126 5.20 -1.32 6.69
N GLN A 127 6.50 -1.58 6.94
CA GLN A 127 7.53 -0.54 6.87
C GLN A 127 7.65 0.02 5.45
N HIS A 128 7.71 -0.87 4.44
CA HIS A 128 7.83 -0.48 3.04
C HIS A 128 6.64 0.38 2.57
N PHE A 129 5.40 -0.05 2.82
CA PHE A 129 4.20 0.68 2.43
C PHE A 129 4.06 2.01 3.16
N THR A 130 4.46 2.08 4.42
CA THR A 130 4.46 3.33 5.18
C THR A 130 5.46 4.33 4.58
N ALA A 131 6.69 3.88 4.28
CA ALA A 131 7.70 4.71 3.64
C ALA A 131 7.24 5.22 2.27
N GLU A 132 6.64 4.34 1.47
CA GLU A 132 6.17 4.66 0.13
C GLU A 132 4.96 5.61 0.13
N ALA A 133 4.00 5.40 1.05
CA ALA A 133 2.88 6.32 1.25
C ALA A 133 3.35 7.74 1.63
N ASN A 134 4.37 7.83 2.48
CA ASN A 134 4.98 9.10 2.88
C ASN A 134 5.72 9.77 1.71
N ARG A 135 6.48 9.01 0.91
CA ARG A 135 7.17 9.50 -0.29
C ARG A 135 6.17 10.14 -1.27
N ILE A 136 5.11 9.41 -1.62
CA ILE A 136 4.08 9.87 -2.56
C ILE A 136 3.36 11.12 -2.02
N SER A 137 3.05 11.12 -0.72
CA SER A 137 2.38 12.26 -0.08
C SER A 137 3.27 13.51 -0.03
N GLY A 138 4.59 13.33 0.18
CA GLY A 138 5.58 14.40 0.20
C GLY A 138 5.81 15.04 -1.17
N GLU A 139 5.88 14.23 -2.24
CA GLU A 139 5.99 14.71 -3.62
C GLU A 139 4.79 15.57 -4.04
N GLY A 140 3.61 15.34 -3.46
CA GLY A 140 2.40 16.12 -3.70
C GLY A 140 2.35 17.49 -3.00
N GLY A 141 3.17 17.70 -1.96
CA GLY A 141 3.13 18.86 -1.06
C GLY A 141 4.29 19.85 -1.19
N ALA A 142 5.38 19.49 -1.87
CA ALA A 142 6.61 20.28 -1.92
C ALA A 142 6.67 21.41 -2.98
N ARG A 143 5.55 21.78 -3.61
CA ARG A 143 5.47 22.92 -4.56
C ARG A 143 4.16 23.66 -4.43
#